data_AF-A0A9D7KB86-F1
#
_entry.id   AF-A0A9D7KB86-F1
#
_cell.length_a   1.000
_cell.length_b   1.000
_cell.length_c   1.000
_cell.angle_alpha   90.00
_cell.angle_beta   90.00
_cell.angle_gamma   90.00
#
_symmetry.space_group_name_H-M   'P 1'
#
loop_
_entity.id
_entity.type
_entity.pdbx_description
1 polymer ?
#
loop_
_entity_poly.entity_id
_entity_poly.type
_entity_poly.pdbx_seq_one_letter_code
_entity_poly.pdbx_strand_id
1 'polypeptide(L)'
;MTADQFVFEFQNTIPQLKSYILRTTASVEDTEEIVQDTFLKGSAKLDSFQGDSSLKTWIFAIASNLTKDNLRAKKRWPETVTDICREKALDNPAISVYPGKKSHSPHGVIHWGANS
;
A
#
# COMPACT_ATOMS: atom_id res chain seq x y z
N MET A 1 -22.28 -12.34 8.35
CA MET A 1 -22.20 -10.92 8.77
C MET A 1 -22.61 -10.08 7.57
N THR A 2 -23.55 -9.13 7.70
CA THR A 2 -23.93 -8.27 6.56
C THR A 2 -22.97 -7.08 6.43
N ALA A 3 -22.91 -6.47 5.25
CA ALA A 3 -22.11 -5.26 5.03
C ALA A 3 -22.51 -4.12 5.97
N ASP A 4 -23.81 -3.91 6.19
CA ASP A 4 -24.32 -2.85 7.06
C ASP A 4 -23.90 -3.05 8.53
N GLN A 5 -23.93 -4.29 9.02
CA GLN A 5 -23.47 -4.63 10.37
C GLN A 5 -21.98 -4.34 10.52
N PHE A 6 -21.17 -4.68 9.51
CA PHE A 6 -19.74 -4.37 9.49
C PHE A 6 -19.50 -2.86 9.53
N VAL A 7 -20.20 -2.09 8.69
CA VAL A 7 -20.04 -0.62 8.63
C VAL A 7 -20.38 0.00 9.99
N PHE A 8 -21.48 -0.40 10.61
CA PHE A 8 -21.89 0.09 11.92
C PHE A 8 -20.83 -0.18 13.00
N GLU A 9 -20.37 -1.44 13.10
CA GLU A 9 -19.36 -1.80 14.09
C GLU A 9 -17.99 -1.16 13.83
N PHE A 10 -17.62 -1.02 12.56
CA PHE A 10 -16.40 -0.33 12.18
C PHE A 10 -16.46 1.13 12.63
N GLN A 11 -17.55 1.85 12.33
CA GLN A 11 -17.75 3.25 12.76
C GLN A 11 -17.63 3.43 14.28
N ASN A 12 -18.23 2.53 15.07
CA ASN A 12 -18.12 2.56 16.54
C ASN A 12 -16.69 2.27 17.04
N THR A 13 -15.91 1.56 16.25
CA THR A 13 -14.53 1.18 16.57
C THR A 13 -13.51 2.25 16.16
N ILE A 14 -13.82 3.11 15.17
CA ILE A 14 -12.90 4.14 14.62
C ILE A 14 -12.16 4.94 15.70
N PRO A 15 -12.82 5.50 16.75
CA PRO A 15 -12.12 6.32 17.72
C PRO A 15 -11.00 5.55 18.45
N GLN A 16 -11.31 4.32 18.88
CA GLN A 16 -10.33 3.49 19.60
C GLN A 16 -9.23 2.97 18.66
N LEU A 17 -9.59 2.68 17.40
CA LEU A 17 -8.66 2.25 16.36
C LEU A 17 -7.64 3.36 16.04
N LYS A 18 -8.12 4.59 15.84
CA LYS A 18 -7.28 5.78 15.62
C LYS A 18 -6.34 6.01 16.79
N SER A 19 -6.82 5.99 18.03
CA SER A 19 -5.97 6.16 19.21
C SER A 19 -4.89 5.07 19.35
N TYR A 20 -5.21 3.83 18.96
CA TYR A 20 -4.25 2.72 18.96
C TYR A 20 -3.16 2.90 17.88
N ILE A 21 -3.56 3.21 16.65
CA ILE A 21 -2.63 3.37 15.53
C ILE A 21 -1.75 4.60 15.77
N LEU A 22 -2.33 5.74 16.17
CA LEU A 22 -1.61 6.99 16.39
C LEU A 22 -0.50 6.86 17.43
N ARG A 23 -0.75 6.15 18.54
CA ARG A 23 0.28 5.90 19.57
C ARG A 23 1.43 5.04 19.02
N THR A 24 1.18 4.27 17.99
CA THR A 24 2.14 3.32 17.41
C THR A 24 2.92 3.93 16.25
N THR A 25 2.29 4.74 15.41
CA THR A 25 2.92 5.39 14.25
C THR A 25 3.49 6.77 14.57
N ALA A 26 2.95 7.45 15.60
CA ALA A 26 3.21 8.85 15.90
C ALA A 26 2.97 9.80 14.69
N SER A 27 2.15 9.37 13.73
CA SER A 27 1.81 10.11 12.50
C SER A 27 0.29 10.10 12.31
N VAL A 28 -0.29 11.29 12.17
CA VAL A 28 -1.72 11.45 11.91
C VAL A 28 -2.06 10.98 10.50
N GLU A 29 -1.20 11.29 9.52
CA GLU A 29 -1.37 10.89 8.12
C GLU A 29 -1.39 9.36 7.97
N ASP A 30 -0.36 8.67 8.50
CA ASP A 30 -0.29 7.21 8.52
C ASP A 30 -1.51 6.61 9.24
N THR A 31 -2.00 7.28 10.29
CA THR A 31 -3.16 6.80 11.04
C THR A 31 -4.42 6.81 10.18
N GLU A 32 -4.69 7.89 9.45
CA GLU A 32 -5.85 7.97 8.56
C GLU A 32 -5.75 6.98 7.41
N GLU A 33 -4.56 6.82 6.82
CA GLU A 33 -4.30 5.85 5.75
C GLU A 33 -4.54 4.41 6.24
N ILE A 34 -3.96 4.02 7.37
CA ILE A 34 -4.12 2.67 7.93
C ILE A 34 -5.59 2.41 8.28
N VAL A 35 -6.33 3.40 8.79
CA VAL A 35 -7.76 3.23 9.08
C VAL A 35 -8.55 2.97 7.80
N GLN A 36 -8.28 3.71 6.72
CA GLN A 36 -8.93 3.45 5.42
C GLN A 36 -8.59 2.06 4.89
N ASP A 37 -7.31 1.68 4.90
CA ASP A 37 -6.87 0.35 4.49
C ASP A 37 -7.50 -0.76 5.33
N THR A 38 -7.68 -0.53 6.63
CA THR A 38 -8.35 -1.49 7.51
C THR A 38 -9.80 -1.68 7.08
N PHE A 39 -10.51 -0.61 6.73
CA PHE A 39 -11.89 -0.69 6.24
C PHE A 39 -11.96 -1.46 4.91
N LEU A 40 -11.09 -1.13 3.95
CA LEU A 40 -11.05 -1.76 2.63
C LEU A 40 -10.72 -3.25 2.74
N LYS A 41 -9.71 -3.62 3.54
CA LYS A 41 -9.33 -5.02 3.77
C LYS A 41 -10.37 -5.78 4.59
N GLY A 42 -11.00 -5.13 5.58
CA GLY A 42 -12.04 -5.71 6.41
C GLY A 42 -13.29 -6.03 5.60
N SER A 43 -13.79 -5.07 4.82
CA SER A 43 -14.96 -5.25 3.95
C SER A 43 -14.73 -6.33 2.88
N ALA A 44 -13.56 -6.32 2.23
CA ALA A 44 -13.20 -7.34 1.23
C ALA A 44 -13.05 -8.76 1.80
N LYS A 45 -12.81 -8.89 3.11
CA LYS A 45 -12.62 -10.18 3.80
C LYS A 45 -13.78 -10.54 4.72
N LEU A 46 -14.89 -9.83 4.65
CA LEU A 46 -16.00 -10.02 5.58
C LEU A 46 -16.54 -11.45 5.56
N ASP A 47 -16.57 -12.08 4.38
CA ASP A 47 -17.02 -13.47 4.18
C ASP A 47 -16.09 -14.50 4.85
N SER A 48 -14.85 -14.12 5.17
CA SER A 48 -13.88 -14.98 5.86
C SER A 48 -13.98 -14.93 7.39
N PHE A 49 -14.81 -14.03 7.93
CA PHE A 49 -14.97 -13.89 9.37
C PHE A 49 -15.80 -15.04 9.94
N GLN A 50 -15.15 -15.95 10.68
CA GLN A 50 -15.77 -17.16 11.23
C GLN A 50 -16.54 -16.95 12.54
N GLY A 51 -16.37 -15.80 13.19
CA GLY A 51 -17.07 -15.48 14.45
C GLY A 51 -16.39 -16.02 15.72
N ASP A 52 -15.21 -16.63 15.63
CA ASP A 52 -14.44 -17.13 16.80
C ASP A 52 -13.93 -16.01 17.74
N SER A 53 -14.01 -14.76 17.28
CA SER A 53 -13.65 -13.57 18.05
C SER A 53 -14.66 -12.46 17.79
N SER A 54 -14.70 -11.42 18.63
CA SER A 54 -15.54 -10.26 18.33
C SER A 54 -15.09 -9.59 17.03
N LEU A 55 -16.03 -8.98 16.30
CA LEU A 55 -15.72 -8.25 15.07
C LEU A 55 -14.71 -7.13 15.34
N LYS A 56 -14.82 -6.46 16.49
CA LYS A 56 -13.84 -5.48 16.97
C LYS A 56 -12.44 -6.08 17.09
N THR A 57 -12.29 -7.23 17.74
CA THR A 57 -10.99 -7.93 17.86
C THR A 57 -10.40 -8.24 16.49
N TRP A 58 -11.24 -8.70 15.56
CA TRP A 58 -10.83 -9.00 14.19
C TRP A 58 -10.39 -7.75 13.42
N ILE A 59 -11.12 -6.64 13.51
CA ILE A 59 -10.73 -5.34 12.95
C ILE A 59 -9.37 -4.88 13.50
N PHE A 60 -9.18 -4.99 14.82
CA PHE A 60 -7.90 -4.64 15.45
C PHE A 60 -6.75 -5.54 14.99
N ALA A 61 -7.00 -6.82 14.70
CA ALA A 61 -5.98 -7.71 14.14
C ALA A 61 -5.53 -7.27 12.73
N ILE A 62 -6.48 -6.88 11.87
CA ILE A 62 -6.18 -6.35 10.53
C ILE A 62 -5.36 -5.06 10.65
N ALA A 63 -5.83 -4.10 11.44
CA ALA A 63 -5.12 -2.84 11.65
C ALA A 63 -3.73 -3.04 12.26
N SER A 64 -3.58 -3.95 13.22
CA SER A 64 -2.28 -4.26 13.83
C SER A 64 -1.27 -4.76 12.81
N ASN A 65 -1.70 -5.58 11.86
CA ASN A 65 -0.84 -6.07 10.79
C ASN A 65 -0.44 -4.94 9.84
N LEU A 66 -1.41 -4.12 9.42
CA LEU A 66 -1.16 -2.93 8.60
C LEU A 66 -0.17 -1.95 9.25
N THR A 67 -0.37 -1.64 10.53
CA THR A 67 0.53 -0.75 11.29
C THR A 67 1.95 -1.31 11.36
N LYS A 68 2.09 -2.61 11.62
CA LYS A 68 3.42 -3.26 11.63
C LYS A 68 4.08 -3.23 10.26
N ASP A 69 3.32 -3.44 9.20
CA ASP A 69 3.83 -3.42 7.83
C ASP A 69 4.24 -1.99 7.42
N ASN A 70 3.45 -0.97 7.77
CA ASN A 70 3.80 0.44 7.57
C ASN A 70 5.12 0.79 8.29
N LEU A 71 5.25 0.44 9.58
CA LEU A 71 6.49 0.69 10.34
C LEU A 71 7.69 -0.06 9.76
N ARG A 72 7.52 -1.31 9.30
CA ARG A 72 8.57 -2.07 8.62
C ARG A 72 8.98 -1.42 7.30
N ALA A 73 8.02 -0.91 6.53
CA ALA A 73 8.27 -0.21 5.28
C ALA A 73 9.04 1.09 5.53
N LYS A 74 8.60 1.94 6.47
CA LYS A 74 9.30 3.18 6.85
C LYS A 74 10.72 2.92 7.38
N LYS A 75 10.93 1.84 8.13
CA LYS A 75 12.29 1.44 8.56
C LYS A 75 13.17 1.00 7.40
N ARG A 76 12.60 0.33 6.39
CA ARG A 76 13.34 -0.15 5.21
C ARG A 76 13.65 0.98 4.23
N TRP A 77 12.70 1.91 4.06
CA TRP A 77 12.76 3.01 3.13
C TRP A 77 12.42 4.31 3.87
N PRO A 78 13.40 5.03 4.42
CA PRO A 78 13.13 6.35 4.97
C PRO A 78 12.51 7.25 3.91
N GLU A 79 11.70 8.23 4.31
CA GLU A 79 10.97 9.13 3.39
C GLU A 79 11.90 9.86 2.41
N THR A 80 13.17 10.03 2.77
CA THR A 80 14.22 10.59 1.90
C THR A 80 14.65 9.67 0.76
N VAL A 81 14.28 8.39 0.75
CA VAL A 81 14.71 7.44 -0.29
C VAL A 81 14.30 7.92 -1.68
N THR A 82 13.09 8.47 -1.85
CA THR A 82 12.65 9.02 -3.13
C THR A 82 13.52 10.20 -3.58
N ASP A 83 13.90 11.08 -2.65
CA ASP A 83 14.77 12.22 -2.95
C ASP A 83 16.20 11.78 -3.24
N ILE A 84 16.73 10.83 -2.47
CA ILE A 84 18.05 10.23 -2.68
C ILE A 84 18.11 9.49 -4.02
N CYS A 85 17.07 8.74 -4.37
CA CYS A 85 16.97 8.06 -5.66
C CYS A 85 16.85 9.06 -6.80
N ARG A 86 16.11 10.16 -6.62
CA ARG A 86 15.98 11.24 -7.61
C ARG A 86 17.31 11.97 -7.83
N GLU A 87 18.00 12.37 -6.76
CA GLU A 87 19.31 13.04 -6.83
C GLU A 87 20.33 12.15 -7.56
N LYS A 88 20.45 10.88 -7.14
CA LYS A 88 21.33 9.91 -7.83
C LYS A 88 20.95 9.66 -9.29
N ALA A 89 19.67 9.76 -9.65
CA ALA A 89 19.23 9.62 -11.03
C ALA A 89 19.60 10.86 -11.88
N LEU A 90 19.59 12.06 -11.29
CA LEU A 90 20.02 13.29 -11.96
C LEU A 90 21.54 13.31 -12.17
N ASP A 91 22.32 12.77 -11.23
CA ASP A 91 23.78 12.65 -11.32
C ASP A 91 24.27 11.53 -12.27
N ASN A 92 23.35 10.70 -12.79
CA ASN A 92 23.69 9.63 -13.73
C ASN A 92 23.30 10.01 -15.18
N PRO A 93 24.27 10.33 -16.07
CA PRO A 93 23.99 10.74 -17.45
C PRO A 93 23.30 9.66 -18.30
N ALA A 94 23.31 8.40 -17.88
CA ALA A 94 22.57 7.32 -18.56
C ALA A 94 21.04 7.36 -18.31
N ILE A 95 20.58 8.05 -17.25
CA ILE A 95 19.15 8.11 -16.88
C ILE A 95 18.48 9.41 -17.38
N SER A 96 19.26 10.44 -17.69
CA SER A 96 18.80 11.72 -18.28
C SER A 96 18.15 11.60 -19.67
N VAL A 97 18.18 10.43 -20.31
CA VAL A 97 17.73 10.22 -21.69
C VAL A 97 16.44 9.40 -21.73
N TYR A 98 15.38 9.89 -21.11
CA TYR A 98 14.02 9.48 -21.47
C TYR A 98 13.30 10.64 -22.18
N PRO A 99 13.43 10.75 -23.52
CA PRO A 99 12.59 11.65 -24.30
C PRO A 99 11.17 11.09 -24.35
N GLY A 100 10.19 11.98 -24.15
CA GLY A 100 8.76 11.66 -24.21
C GLY A 100 8.33 10.94 -25.49
N LYS A 101 7.33 10.08 -25.34
CA LYS A 101 6.77 9.20 -26.38
C LYS A 101 6.41 9.91 -27.68
N LYS A 102 6.63 9.23 -28.81
CA LYS A 102 5.59 9.04 -29.86
C LYS A 102 5.59 7.59 -30.33
N SER A 103 4.42 6.98 -30.28
CA SER A 103 4.13 5.68 -30.87
C SER A 103 4.10 5.78 -32.40
N HIS A 104 4.91 4.98 -33.10
CA HIS A 104 4.49 4.27 -34.30
C HIS A 104 5.51 3.18 -34.64
N SER A 105 5.07 1.92 -34.69
CA SER A 105 5.77 0.88 -35.46
C SER A 105 5.25 0.96 -36.89
N PRO A 106 6.11 1.04 -37.91
CA PRO A 106 5.94 0.08 -39.00
C PRO A 106 7.26 -0.21 -39.72
N HIS A 107 7.91 -1.32 -39.39
CA HIS A 107 8.49 -2.30 -40.33
C HIS A 107 9.57 -3.09 -39.61
N GLY A 108 9.28 -4.37 -39.38
CA GLY A 108 10.26 -5.32 -38.93
C GLY A 108 11.21 -5.69 -40.07
N VAL A 109 12.49 -5.79 -39.75
CA VAL A 109 13.40 -6.79 -40.34
C VAL A 109 14.39 -7.19 -39.26
N ILE A 110 14.27 -8.42 -38.78
CA ILE A 110 15.31 -9.09 -37.98
C ILE A 110 15.99 -10.03 -38.98
N HIS A 111 17.25 -9.77 -39.35
CA HIS A 111 18.05 -10.77 -40.05
C HIS A 111 18.87 -11.56 -39.04
N TRP A 112 18.60 -12.87 -38.97
CA TRP A 112 19.46 -13.89 -38.37
C TRP A 112 19.33 -15.18 -39.17
N GLY A 113 20.46 -15.86 -39.41
CA GLY A 113 20.48 -17.26 -39.82
C GLY A 113 21.13 -17.53 -41.18
N ALA A 114 22.40 -17.93 -41.13
CA ALA A 114 23.07 -18.66 -42.21
C ALA A 114 22.42 -20.04 -42.41
N ASN A 115 22.32 -20.53 -43.66
CA ASN A 115 22.45 -21.95 -43.94
C ASN A 115 22.83 -22.23 -45.41
N SER A 116 23.81 -23.14 -45.55
CA SER A 116 24.29 -23.87 -46.76
C SER A 116 25.21 -23.13 -47.73
#